data_AF-A0A2E6TEH4-F1
#
_entry.id   AF-A0A2E6TEH4-F1
#
_cell.length_a   1.000
_cell.length_b   1.000
_cell.length_c   1.000
_cell.angle_alpha   90.00
_cell.angle_beta   90.00
_cell.angle_gamma   90.00
#
_symmetry.space_group_name_H-M   'P 1'
#
loop_
_entity.id
_entity.type
_entity.pdbx_description
1 polymer ?
#
loop_
_entity_poly.entity_id
_entity_poly.type
_entity_poly.pdbx_seq_one_letter_code
_entity_poly.pdbx_strand_id
1 'polypeptide(L)'
;MEVEVRKGLVFFVACQGLVGAQPDFLPTCLLVMKKEGSFPLFTQHLQSVMNAKILPWFVVLLLFSSPFSFSQEEDFAEFEDDLREHFLDLGEEMAEELDFLLEEEANLREILEEATAEGEERESASLEVELARVLAEMRVWKAVLANHEEMMALEGEKFVEREASFNRSLDNAHRQRQIAASKAKVSHRELELGFLQDEEDPDEGEEAALNREIKQAKSELNARLALHEGWEKVEEARNDGREEEADQIERRLWMKGQDLAFQIESAEIRHRAAEARERTEELRKEIALAQQEMKMSMELLKHREELRKVWQQTKEALANANEEEREELLDEYHQVEEHHQLKREMLEIRMQLARAEASGDDEEVEELGQILEEIEEEARELDEAAREQE
;
A
#
# COMPACT_ATOMS: atom_id res chain seq x y z
N MET A 1 -43.61 1.47 2.05
CA MET A 1 -43.34 0.73 3.30
C MET A 1 -42.70 -0.63 3.10
N GLU A 2 -42.95 -1.39 2.02
CA GLU A 2 -42.28 -2.70 1.81
C GLU A 2 -40.89 -2.64 1.14
N VAL A 3 -40.45 -1.48 0.60
CA VAL A 3 -39.15 -1.36 -0.08
C VAL A 3 -38.00 -0.97 0.87
N GLU A 4 -38.28 -0.29 1.99
CA GLU A 4 -37.25 0.07 2.98
C GLU A 4 -36.87 -1.09 3.90
N VAL A 5 -37.80 -2.02 4.15
CA VAL A 5 -37.54 -3.20 5.00
C VAL A 5 -36.51 -4.14 4.35
N ARG A 6 -36.45 -4.21 3.00
CA ARG A 6 -35.46 -5.03 2.30
C ARG A 6 -34.04 -4.46 2.33
N LYS A 7 -33.86 -3.13 2.44
CA LYS A 7 -32.52 -2.54 2.57
C LYS A 7 -31.97 -2.67 4.00
N GLY A 8 -32.83 -2.60 5.01
CA GLY A 8 -32.46 -2.84 6.41
C GLY A 8 -32.08 -4.30 6.68
N LEU A 9 -32.75 -5.27 6.04
CA LEU A 9 -32.48 -6.70 6.26
C LEU A 9 -31.17 -7.16 5.60
N VAL A 10 -30.79 -6.58 4.45
CA VAL A 10 -29.55 -6.96 3.74
C VAL A 10 -28.30 -6.45 4.48
N PHE A 11 -28.39 -5.31 5.17
CA PHE A 11 -27.31 -4.83 6.04
C PHE A 11 -27.13 -5.67 7.31
N PHE A 12 -28.22 -6.20 7.87
CA PHE A 12 -28.16 -6.99 9.09
C PHE A 12 -27.56 -8.39 8.88
N VAL A 13 -27.80 -9.00 7.70
CA VAL A 13 -27.25 -10.33 7.38
C VAL A 13 -25.77 -10.26 7.00
N ALA A 14 -25.29 -9.16 6.42
CA ALA A 14 -23.86 -8.96 6.17
C ALA A 14 -23.04 -8.80 7.45
N CYS A 15 -23.64 -8.28 8.54
CA CYS A 15 -22.96 -8.12 9.82
C CYS A 15 -22.90 -9.42 10.64
N GLN A 16 -23.80 -10.39 10.41
CA GLN A 16 -23.77 -11.67 11.14
C GLN A 16 -22.73 -12.67 10.61
N GLY A 17 -22.24 -12.49 9.37
CA GLY A 17 -21.17 -13.32 8.80
C GLY A 17 -19.75 -12.98 9.27
N LEU A 18 -19.59 -11.89 10.02
CA LEU A 18 -18.31 -11.37 10.53
C LEU A 18 -18.21 -11.41 12.07
N VAL A 19 -19.16 -12.07 12.75
CA VAL A 19 -19.13 -12.25 14.20
C VAL A 19 -18.27 -13.47 14.54
N GLY A 20 -16.98 -13.29 14.38
CA GLY A 20 -15.94 -14.17 14.90
C GLY A 20 -14.81 -13.29 15.43
N ALA A 21 -14.94 -12.87 16.70
CA ALA A 21 -13.93 -12.19 17.52
C ALA A 21 -13.53 -10.76 17.11
N GLN A 22 -14.11 -9.73 17.76
CA GLN A 22 -13.40 -8.52 18.24
C GLN A 22 -14.36 -7.61 19.06
N PRO A 23 -13.91 -6.94 20.14
CA PRO A 23 -14.78 -6.15 21.03
C PRO A 23 -15.03 -4.71 20.56
N ASP A 24 -14.36 -4.23 19.50
CA ASP A 24 -14.28 -2.79 19.19
C ASP A 24 -15.25 -2.28 18.11
N PHE A 25 -16.32 -3.02 17.80
CA PHE A 25 -17.20 -2.68 16.68
C PHE A 25 -18.28 -1.63 16.99
N LEU A 26 -18.48 -1.28 18.26
CA LEU A 26 -19.56 -0.37 18.69
C LEU A 26 -19.32 1.14 18.45
N PRO A 27 -18.08 1.69 18.48
CA PRO A 27 -17.87 3.12 18.24
C PRO A 27 -18.06 3.52 16.76
N THR A 28 -17.79 2.62 15.83
CA THR A 28 -17.75 2.93 14.38
C THR A 28 -19.14 3.07 13.76
N CYS A 29 -20.14 2.36 14.27
CA CYS A 29 -21.54 2.50 13.83
C CYS A 29 -22.18 3.84 14.26
N LEU A 30 -21.64 4.51 15.29
CA LEU A 30 -22.18 5.76 15.82
C LEU A 30 -21.83 6.99 14.96
N LEU A 31 -20.78 6.93 14.13
CA LEU A 31 -20.32 8.05 13.32
C LEU A 31 -21.06 8.22 11.98
N VAL A 32 -21.63 7.15 11.43
CA VAL A 32 -22.33 7.20 10.13
C VAL A 32 -23.74 7.81 10.24
N MET A 33 -24.36 7.81 11.42
CA MET A 33 -25.74 8.28 11.60
C MET A 33 -25.89 9.77 11.95
N LYS A 34 -24.82 10.58 11.90
CA LYS A 34 -24.91 12.03 12.17
C LYS A 34 -25.40 12.85 10.96
N LYS A 35 -25.56 12.24 9.78
CA LYS A 35 -25.85 12.95 8.52
C LYS A 35 -27.33 12.97 8.10
N GLU A 36 -28.19 12.18 8.72
CA GLU A 36 -29.61 12.13 8.35
C GLU A 36 -30.50 12.34 9.57
N GLY A 37 -30.94 13.58 9.77
CA GLY A 37 -31.75 14.01 10.90
C GLY A 37 -33.06 13.22 11.01
N SER A 38 -33.11 12.27 11.94
CA SER A 38 -34.35 11.67 12.45
C SER A 38 -34.14 11.10 13.86
N PHE A 39 -34.59 11.82 14.88
CA PHE A 39 -34.64 11.34 16.27
C PHE A 39 -35.99 11.77 16.87
N PRO A 40 -36.89 10.81 17.15
CA PRO A 40 -37.43 10.81 18.51
C PRO A 40 -37.63 9.40 19.13
N LEU A 41 -37.20 8.31 18.49
CA LEU A 41 -37.48 6.95 19.00
C LEU A 41 -36.29 6.25 19.68
N PHE A 42 -35.07 6.73 19.51
CA PHE A 42 -33.88 6.09 20.10
C PHE A 42 -33.54 6.59 21.51
N THR A 43 -34.02 7.77 21.90
CA THR A 43 -33.81 8.36 23.24
C THR A 43 -34.58 7.65 24.35
N GLN A 44 -35.70 6.99 24.04
CA GLN A 44 -36.47 6.23 25.04
C GLN A 44 -35.83 4.87 25.39
N HIS A 45 -35.03 4.28 24.50
CA HIS A 45 -34.38 3.00 24.79
C HIS A 45 -33.03 3.18 25.52
N LEU A 46 -32.30 4.26 25.27
CA LEU A 46 -31.05 4.55 26.01
C LEU A 46 -31.31 4.98 27.47
N GLN A 47 -32.41 5.68 27.75
CA GLN A 47 -32.81 5.98 29.15
C GLN A 47 -33.23 4.74 29.94
N SER A 48 -33.70 3.68 29.28
CA SER A 48 -34.03 2.41 29.92
C SER A 48 -32.79 1.55 30.21
N VAL A 49 -31.71 1.70 29.42
CA VAL A 49 -30.48 0.90 29.56
C VAL A 49 -29.49 1.56 30.53
N MET A 50 -29.47 2.90 30.61
CA MET A 50 -28.60 3.62 31.55
C MET A 50 -29.07 3.61 33.01
N ASN A 51 -30.30 3.16 33.31
CA ASN A 51 -30.84 3.19 34.68
C ASN A 51 -30.83 1.85 35.43
N ALA A 52 -30.25 0.78 34.87
CA ALA A 52 -30.34 -0.54 35.52
C ALA A 52 -29.03 -1.28 35.80
N LYS A 53 -27.86 -0.89 35.27
CA LYS A 53 -26.65 -1.73 35.43
C LYS A 53 -25.28 -1.05 35.60
N ILE A 54 -25.20 0.28 35.66
CA ILE A 54 -23.90 1.00 35.86
C ILE A 54 -23.73 1.54 37.30
N LEU A 55 -24.75 1.41 38.15
CA LEU A 55 -24.64 1.83 39.55
C LEU A 55 -23.81 0.91 40.50
N PRO A 56 -23.54 -0.38 40.24
CA PRO A 56 -22.76 -1.16 41.21
C PRO A 56 -21.24 -0.96 41.09
N TRP A 57 -20.69 -0.56 39.94
CA TRP A 57 -19.24 -0.37 39.79
C TRP A 57 -18.72 0.97 40.34
N PHE A 58 -19.52 2.03 40.26
CA PHE A 58 -19.13 3.32 40.86
C PHE A 58 -19.18 3.31 42.40
N VAL A 59 -19.94 2.40 43.02
CA VAL A 59 -19.97 2.25 44.49
C VAL A 59 -18.77 1.42 44.99
N VAL A 60 -18.23 0.52 44.18
CA VAL A 60 -16.98 -0.21 44.50
C VAL A 60 -15.78 0.74 44.52
N LEU A 61 -15.70 1.69 43.58
CA LEU A 61 -14.63 2.70 43.54
C LEU A 61 -14.72 3.76 44.65
N LEU A 62 -15.90 4.01 45.22
CA LEU A 62 -16.08 4.99 46.30
C LEU A 62 -16.00 4.40 47.72
N LEU A 63 -15.97 3.07 47.87
CA LEU A 63 -15.84 2.39 49.17
C LEU A 63 -14.39 2.09 49.59
N PHE A 64 -13.39 2.37 48.75
CA PHE A 64 -11.96 2.20 49.07
C PHE A 64 -11.34 3.36 49.88
N SER A 65 -12.15 4.21 50.52
CA SER A 65 -11.70 5.33 51.35
C SER A 65 -12.10 5.14 52.83
N SER A 66 -11.75 3.99 53.41
CA SER A 66 -11.76 3.76 54.86
C SER A 66 -10.72 2.69 55.22
N PRO A 67 -9.99 2.80 56.35
CA PRO A 67 -8.80 1.98 56.61
C PRO A 67 -9.23 0.57 56.99
N PHE A 68 -9.28 -0.31 56.00
CA PHE A 68 -9.41 -1.73 56.21
C PHE A 68 -8.02 -2.25 56.57
N SER A 69 -7.83 -2.66 57.83
CA SER A 69 -6.74 -3.55 58.21
C SER A 69 -7.01 -4.90 57.55
N PHE A 70 -6.59 -5.02 56.29
CA PHE A 70 -6.74 -6.18 55.43
C PHE A 70 -5.56 -7.13 55.64
N SER A 71 -5.76 -8.40 55.32
CA SER A 71 -4.73 -9.43 55.20
C SER A 71 -3.81 -9.11 54.00
N GLN A 72 -3.04 -8.03 54.11
CA GLN A 72 -2.44 -7.28 52.99
C GLN A 72 -1.28 -7.99 52.29
N GLU A 73 -0.70 -9.02 52.89
CA GLU A 73 0.49 -9.71 52.35
C GLU A 73 0.16 -10.75 51.26
N GLU A 74 -0.95 -11.50 51.37
CA GLU A 74 -1.32 -12.50 50.35
C GLU A 74 -1.80 -11.83 49.03
N ASP A 75 -2.59 -10.77 49.13
CA ASP A 75 -3.08 -10.03 47.94
C ASP A 75 -1.98 -9.20 47.25
N PHE A 76 -0.97 -8.74 48.01
CA PHE A 76 0.16 -7.99 47.45
C PHE A 76 1.17 -8.92 46.75
N ALA A 77 1.43 -10.10 47.32
CA ALA A 77 2.31 -11.08 46.71
C ALA A 77 1.74 -11.61 45.37
N GLU A 78 0.43 -11.91 45.31
CA GLU A 78 -0.23 -12.33 44.06
C GLU A 78 -0.16 -11.22 42.99
N PHE A 79 -0.39 -9.96 43.38
CA PHE A 79 -0.26 -8.82 42.46
C PHE A 79 1.18 -8.60 41.98
N GLU A 80 2.19 -8.70 42.86
CA GLU A 80 3.60 -8.61 42.47
C GLU A 80 3.98 -9.73 41.52
N ASP A 81 3.54 -10.97 41.79
CA ASP A 81 3.82 -12.13 40.95
C ASP A 81 3.23 -11.96 39.54
N ASP A 82 1.96 -11.55 39.43
CA ASP A 82 1.30 -11.26 38.14
C ASP A 82 2.04 -10.15 37.36
N LEU A 83 2.42 -9.07 38.05
CA LEU A 83 3.13 -7.95 37.43
C LEU A 83 4.55 -8.36 36.99
N ARG A 84 5.21 -9.22 37.77
CA ARG A 84 6.54 -9.76 37.45
C ARG A 84 6.48 -10.71 36.28
N GLU A 85 5.46 -11.56 36.17
CA GLU A 85 5.23 -12.41 34.99
C GLU A 85 5.06 -11.54 33.74
N HIS A 86 4.22 -10.50 33.80
CA HIS A 86 4.04 -9.57 32.68
C HIS A 86 5.36 -8.92 32.23
N PHE A 87 6.19 -8.46 33.18
CA PHE A 87 7.48 -7.87 32.82
C PHE A 87 8.52 -8.91 32.40
N LEU A 88 8.46 -10.16 32.84
CA LEU A 88 9.31 -11.22 32.31
C LEU A 88 9.04 -11.41 30.81
N ASP A 89 7.78 -11.58 30.43
CA ASP A 89 7.36 -11.72 29.03
C ASP A 89 7.82 -10.52 28.20
N LEU A 90 7.59 -9.30 28.71
CA LEU A 90 8.03 -8.07 28.04
C LEU A 90 9.55 -7.99 27.91
N GLY A 91 10.30 -8.47 28.91
CA GLY A 91 11.75 -8.58 28.87
C GLY A 91 12.25 -9.48 27.75
N GLU A 92 11.60 -10.63 27.58
CA GLU A 92 11.88 -11.57 26.49
C GLU A 92 11.57 -10.94 25.13
N GLU A 93 10.40 -10.32 24.95
CA GLU A 93 10.04 -9.62 23.71
C GLU A 93 11.04 -8.52 23.33
N MET A 94 11.49 -7.73 24.31
CA MET A 94 12.49 -6.68 24.07
C MET A 94 13.87 -7.25 23.69
N ALA A 95 14.24 -8.39 24.28
CA ALA A 95 15.49 -9.07 23.96
C ALA A 95 15.45 -9.65 22.53
N GLU A 96 14.33 -10.26 22.14
CA GLU A 96 14.09 -10.73 20.78
C GLU A 96 14.16 -9.59 19.75
N GLU A 97 13.53 -8.44 20.04
CA GLU A 97 13.59 -7.26 19.16
C GLU A 97 15.04 -6.74 19.03
N LEU A 98 15.82 -6.76 20.11
CA LEU A 98 17.23 -6.37 20.04
C LEU A 98 18.06 -7.34 19.20
N ASP A 99 17.80 -8.64 19.31
CA ASP A 99 18.45 -9.67 18.49
C ASP A 99 18.11 -9.49 17.00
N PHE A 100 16.86 -9.19 16.67
CA PHE A 100 16.45 -8.84 15.30
C PHE A 100 17.23 -7.62 14.77
N LEU A 101 17.36 -6.57 15.57
CA LEU A 101 18.12 -5.38 15.16
C LEU A 101 19.62 -5.65 15.01
N LEU A 102 20.19 -6.57 15.81
CA LEU A 102 21.58 -7.01 15.67
C LEU A 102 21.79 -7.79 14.36
N GLU A 103 20.84 -8.65 13.99
CA GLU A 103 20.87 -9.37 12.71
C GLU A 103 20.71 -8.41 11.52
N GLU A 104 19.75 -7.48 11.60
CA GLU A 104 19.53 -6.44 10.59
C GLU A 104 20.79 -5.58 10.41
N GLU A 105 21.46 -5.19 11.50
CA GLU A 105 22.71 -4.43 11.45
C GLU A 105 23.86 -5.20 10.76
N ALA A 106 24.00 -6.49 11.04
CA ALA A 106 25.00 -7.34 10.41
C ALA A 106 24.73 -7.47 8.89
N ASN A 107 23.48 -7.72 8.53
CA ASN A 107 23.06 -7.83 7.13
C ASN A 107 23.27 -6.53 6.36
N LEU A 108 22.83 -5.39 6.91
CA LEU A 108 23.02 -4.08 6.29
C LEU A 108 24.50 -3.74 6.08
N ARG A 109 25.38 -4.13 7.00
CA ARG A 109 26.83 -3.96 6.83
C ARG A 109 27.39 -4.81 5.70
N GLU A 110 26.96 -6.06 5.58
CA GLU A 110 27.39 -6.95 4.51
C GLU A 110 26.99 -6.39 3.13
N ILE A 111 25.72 -6.02 2.97
CA ILE A 111 25.21 -5.45 1.72
C ILE A 111 25.89 -4.10 1.43
N LEU A 112 26.12 -3.25 2.44
CA LEU A 112 26.83 -1.99 2.26
C LEU A 112 28.27 -2.20 1.79
N GLU A 113 28.96 -3.21 2.31
CA GLU A 113 30.33 -3.54 1.92
C GLU A 113 30.38 -4.04 0.47
N GLU A 114 29.39 -4.84 0.05
CA GLU A 114 29.19 -5.29 -1.34
C GLU A 114 28.90 -4.11 -2.28
N ALA A 115 27.86 -3.32 -2.02
CA ALA A 115 27.49 -2.15 -2.83
C ALA A 115 28.65 -1.14 -2.96
N THR A 116 29.42 -0.93 -1.88
CA THR A 116 30.61 -0.07 -1.90
C THR A 116 31.73 -0.67 -2.75
N ALA A 117 31.92 -2.00 -2.72
CA ALA A 117 32.92 -2.68 -3.54
C ALA A 117 32.56 -2.68 -5.03
N GLU A 118 31.26 -2.71 -5.35
CA GLU A 118 30.73 -2.67 -6.73
C GLU A 118 30.63 -1.24 -7.27
N GLY A 119 30.76 -0.23 -6.42
CA GLY A 119 30.69 1.19 -6.81
C GLY A 119 29.26 1.69 -7.00
N GLU A 120 28.29 1.05 -6.35
CA GLU A 120 26.87 1.41 -6.40
C GLU A 120 26.59 2.56 -5.42
N GLU A 121 26.93 3.79 -5.83
CA GLU A 121 26.83 4.99 -4.98
C GLU A 121 25.41 5.24 -4.44
N ARG A 122 24.37 4.96 -5.25
CA ARG A 122 22.97 5.11 -4.84
C ARG A 122 22.56 4.12 -3.77
N GLU A 123 22.92 2.86 -3.95
CA GLU A 123 22.57 1.80 -3.00
C GLU A 123 23.36 1.96 -1.69
N SER A 124 24.66 2.21 -1.77
CA SER A 124 25.50 2.44 -0.59
C SER A 124 25.01 3.62 0.26
N ALA A 125 24.68 4.77 -0.35
CA ALA A 125 24.14 5.92 0.38
C ALA A 125 22.80 5.62 1.07
N SER A 126 21.92 4.84 0.42
CA SER A 126 20.66 4.38 1.00
C SER A 126 20.90 3.46 2.21
N LEU A 127 21.81 2.49 2.08
CA LEU A 127 22.15 1.55 3.14
C LEU A 127 22.80 2.24 4.36
N GLU A 128 23.59 3.29 4.15
CA GLU A 128 24.15 4.10 5.25
C GLU A 128 23.04 4.77 6.11
N VAL A 129 21.96 5.23 5.47
CA VAL A 129 20.80 5.81 6.16
C VAL A 129 20.10 4.76 7.03
N GLU A 130 19.87 3.57 6.48
CA GLU A 130 19.24 2.45 7.22
C GLU A 130 20.12 1.99 8.37
N LEU A 131 21.42 1.82 8.14
CA LEU A 131 22.36 1.44 9.18
C LEU A 131 22.38 2.47 10.33
N ALA A 132 22.36 3.77 10.01
CA ALA A 132 22.28 4.82 11.01
C ALA A 132 20.98 4.76 11.83
N ARG A 133 19.85 4.44 11.20
CA ARG A 133 18.55 4.22 11.87
C ARG A 133 18.64 3.03 12.83
N VAL A 134 19.05 1.86 12.34
CA VAL A 134 19.14 0.62 13.14
C VAL A 134 20.08 0.82 14.33
N LEU A 135 21.25 1.42 14.13
CA LEU A 135 22.19 1.72 15.22
C LEU A 135 21.60 2.66 16.27
N ALA A 136 20.75 3.61 15.88
CA ALA A 136 20.06 4.48 16.82
C ALA A 136 19.01 3.70 17.63
N GLU A 137 18.20 2.85 16.97
CA GLU A 137 17.20 2.00 17.62
C GLU A 137 17.84 1.02 18.61
N MET A 138 18.92 0.33 18.22
CA MET A 138 19.65 -0.59 19.09
C MET A 138 20.15 0.08 20.38
N ARG A 139 20.65 1.32 20.29
CA ARG A 139 21.14 2.05 21.48
C ARG A 139 20.02 2.30 22.48
N VAL A 140 18.84 2.64 21.98
CA VAL A 140 17.66 2.92 22.79
C VAL A 140 17.15 1.63 23.43
N TRP A 141 17.02 0.55 22.66
CA TRP A 141 16.58 -0.75 23.17
C TRP A 141 17.52 -1.34 24.21
N LYS A 142 18.85 -1.25 24.00
CA LYS A 142 19.84 -1.64 25.00
C LYS A 142 19.68 -0.88 26.31
N ALA A 143 19.33 0.40 26.26
CA ALA A 143 19.12 1.20 27.46
C ALA A 143 17.82 0.80 28.19
N VAL A 144 16.75 0.49 27.47
CA VAL A 144 15.49 0.03 28.08
C VAL A 144 15.65 -1.37 28.69
N LEU A 145 16.32 -2.30 28.00
CA LEU A 145 16.63 -3.62 28.54
C LEU A 145 17.48 -3.54 29.80
N ALA A 146 18.50 -2.68 29.85
CA ALA A 146 19.26 -2.47 31.08
C ALA A 146 18.38 -1.94 32.23
N ASN A 147 17.46 -1.01 31.96
CA ASN A 147 16.52 -0.49 32.96
C ASN A 147 15.50 -1.56 33.39
N HIS A 148 15.12 -2.47 32.49
CA HIS A 148 14.29 -3.63 32.80
C HIS A 148 15.01 -4.59 33.75
N GLU A 149 16.26 -4.95 33.45
CA GLU A 149 17.09 -5.80 34.33
C GLU A 149 17.24 -5.18 35.73
N GLU A 150 17.47 -3.87 35.80
CA GLU A 150 17.53 -3.13 37.06
C GLU A 150 16.21 -3.17 37.83
N MET A 151 15.06 -3.05 37.14
CA MET A 151 13.74 -3.14 37.74
C MET A 151 13.46 -4.56 38.24
N MET A 152 13.73 -5.58 37.45
CA MET A 152 13.46 -6.99 37.79
C MET A 152 14.31 -7.48 38.96
N ALA A 153 15.45 -6.84 39.23
CA ALA A 153 16.27 -7.11 40.41
C ALA A 153 15.70 -6.53 41.72
N LEU A 154 14.66 -5.68 41.66
CA LEU A 154 13.97 -5.15 42.83
C LEU A 154 12.96 -6.18 43.36
N GLU A 155 12.59 -6.05 44.64
CA GLU A 155 11.62 -6.92 45.32
C GLU A 155 10.60 -6.06 46.08
N GLY A 156 9.37 -6.57 46.21
CA GLY A 156 8.34 -5.96 47.03
C GLY A 156 7.87 -4.61 46.49
N GLU A 157 7.52 -3.70 47.41
CA GLU A 157 7.03 -2.35 47.09
C GLU A 157 7.95 -1.58 46.13
N LYS A 158 9.27 -1.78 46.20
CA LYS A 158 10.22 -1.08 45.32
C LYS A 158 10.10 -1.48 43.86
N PHE A 159 9.75 -2.74 43.59
CA PHE A 159 9.49 -3.21 42.24
C PHE A 159 8.22 -2.55 41.68
N VAL A 160 7.14 -2.59 42.47
CA VAL A 160 5.85 -1.99 42.11
C VAL A 160 5.97 -0.48 41.90
N GLU A 161 6.70 0.23 42.77
CA GLU A 161 6.96 1.67 42.62
C GLU A 161 7.76 2.01 41.35
N ARG A 162 8.56 1.06 40.83
CA ARG A 162 9.40 1.26 39.64
C ARG A 162 8.64 1.08 38.33
N GLU A 163 7.53 0.33 38.33
CA GLU A 163 6.66 0.03 37.18
C GLU A 163 6.37 1.28 36.31
N ALA A 164 5.78 2.30 36.92
CA ALA A 164 5.35 3.50 36.20
C ALA A 164 6.52 4.26 35.56
N SER A 165 7.71 4.22 36.16
CA SER A 165 8.90 4.83 35.57
C SER A 165 9.46 4.00 34.43
N PHE A 166 9.37 2.67 34.52
CA PHE A 166 9.81 1.77 33.46
C PHE A 166 8.90 1.89 32.23
N ASN A 167 7.58 1.81 32.39
CA ASN A 167 6.62 1.95 31.29
C ASN A 167 6.80 3.27 30.52
N ARG A 168 7.07 4.37 31.23
CA ARG A 168 7.40 5.66 30.60
C ARG A 168 8.69 5.62 29.79
N SER A 169 9.72 4.92 30.28
CA SER A 169 10.98 4.73 29.56
C SER A 169 10.76 3.92 28.28
N LEU A 170 9.92 2.87 28.34
CA LEU A 170 9.56 2.06 27.19
C LEU A 170 8.78 2.87 26.15
N ASP A 171 7.75 3.60 26.58
CA ASP A 171 7.00 4.52 25.71
C ASP A 171 7.92 5.55 25.03
N ASN A 172 8.92 6.03 25.77
CA ASN A 172 9.91 6.95 25.23
C ASN A 172 10.77 6.31 24.13
N ALA A 173 11.18 5.05 24.35
CA ALA A 173 11.93 4.30 23.34
C ALA A 173 11.12 4.08 22.06
N HIS A 174 9.84 3.72 22.16
CA HIS A 174 8.96 3.61 21.00
C HIS A 174 8.82 4.93 20.24
N ARG A 175 8.70 6.06 20.93
CA ARG A 175 8.68 7.39 20.29
C ARG A 175 10.00 7.71 19.58
N GLN A 176 11.14 7.40 20.19
CA GLN A 176 12.45 7.62 19.57
C GLN A 176 12.65 6.75 18.33
N ARG A 177 12.22 5.49 18.37
CA ARG A 177 12.17 4.59 17.20
C ARG A 177 11.35 5.20 16.07
N GLN A 178 10.14 5.67 16.37
CA GLN A 178 9.28 6.34 15.39
C GLN A 178 9.95 7.60 14.80
N ILE A 179 10.67 8.39 15.60
CA ILE A 179 11.42 9.55 15.10
C ILE A 179 12.57 9.12 14.18
N ALA A 180 13.33 8.08 14.56
CA ALA A 180 14.42 7.55 13.75
C ALA A 180 13.91 7.07 12.37
N ALA A 181 12.81 6.33 12.34
CA ALA A 181 12.16 5.91 11.10
C ALA A 181 11.73 7.09 10.21
N SER A 182 11.11 8.14 10.79
CA SER A 182 10.74 9.34 10.01
C SER A 182 11.94 10.13 9.52
N LYS A 183 13.06 10.15 10.26
CA LYS A 183 14.31 10.76 9.80
C LYS A 183 14.89 9.99 8.62
N ALA A 184 14.97 8.66 8.71
CA ALA A 184 15.43 7.81 7.62
C ALA A 184 14.59 8.01 6.35
N LYS A 185 13.25 8.04 6.49
CA LYS A 185 12.33 8.31 5.38
C LYS A 185 12.60 9.65 4.69
N VAL A 186 12.88 10.72 5.46
CA VAL A 186 13.25 12.02 4.87
C VAL A 186 14.59 11.91 4.13
N SER A 187 15.61 11.33 4.77
CA SER A 187 16.93 11.19 4.17
C SER A 187 16.91 10.36 2.88
N HIS A 188 16.16 9.26 2.83
CA HIS A 188 16.00 8.44 1.62
C HIS A 188 15.42 9.24 0.46
N ARG A 189 14.33 9.97 0.70
CA ARG A 189 13.72 10.80 -0.34
C ARG A 189 14.63 11.95 -0.78
N GLU A 190 15.41 12.52 0.14
CA GLU A 190 16.40 13.54 -0.19
C GLU A 190 17.56 12.97 -1.02
N LEU A 191 18.01 11.75 -0.74
CA LEU A 191 19.01 11.03 -1.54
C LEU A 191 18.47 10.74 -2.94
N GLU A 192 17.28 10.15 -3.05
CA GLU A 192 16.62 9.88 -4.33
C GLU A 192 16.51 11.14 -5.19
N LEU A 193 16.09 12.26 -4.60
CA LEU A 193 16.03 13.54 -5.30
C LEU A 193 17.41 14.01 -5.76
N GLY A 194 18.45 13.84 -4.95
CA GLY A 194 19.82 14.19 -5.30
C GLY A 194 20.31 13.41 -6.52
N PHE A 195 20.10 12.09 -6.53
CA PHE A 195 20.47 11.25 -7.67
C PHE A 195 19.69 11.60 -8.94
N LEU A 196 18.38 11.84 -8.83
CA LEU A 196 17.57 12.26 -9.98
C LEU A 196 18.08 13.59 -10.57
N GLN A 197 18.46 14.54 -9.72
CA GLN A 197 18.99 15.84 -10.16
C GLN A 197 20.37 15.76 -10.83
N ASP A 198 21.12 14.69 -10.59
CA ASP A 198 22.43 14.44 -11.20
C ASP A 198 22.32 13.74 -12.57
N GLU A 199 21.12 13.33 -13.00
CA GLU A 199 20.87 12.77 -14.33
C GLU A 199 20.96 13.83 -15.44
N GLU A 200 21.31 13.41 -16.66
CA GLU A 200 21.52 14.33 -17.81
C GLU A 200 20.22 14.99 -18.30
N ASP A 201 19.09 14.29 -18.14
CA ASP A 201 17.74 14.77 -18.45
C ASP A 201 16.76 14.33 -17.34
N PRO A 202 16.71 15.06 -16.21
CA PRO A 202 15.88 14.66 -15.08
C PRO A 202 14.39 14.77 -15.41
N ASP A 203 13.62 13.75 -15.06
CA ASP A 203 12.16 13.79 -15.17
C ASP A 203 11.60 14.85 -14.19
N GLU A 204 11.22 16.02 -14.72
CA GLU A 204 10.63 17.12 -13.95
C GLU A 204 9.37 16.70 -13.16
N GLY A 205 8.63 15.72 -13.69
CA GLY A 205 7.43 15.16 -13.06
C GLY A 205 7.79 14.32 -11.82
N GLU A 206 8.80 13.47 -11.94
CA GLU A 206 9.34 12.68 -10.83
C GLU A 206 9.97 13.61 -9.77
N GLU A 207 10.74 14.62 -10.19
CA GLU A 207 11.36 15.59 -9.29
C GLU A 207 10.29 16.34 -8.47
N ALA A 208 9.21 16.79 -9.13
CA ALA A 208 8.09 17.45 -8.47
C ALA A 208 7.31 16.50 -7.54
N ALA A 209 7.26 15.20 -7.84
CA ALA A 209 6.67 14.20 -6.96
C ALA A 209 7.53 14.01 -5.70
N LEU A 210 8.84 13.74 -5.85
CA LEU A 210 9.77 13.57 -4.74
C LEU A 210 9.79 14.79 -3.81
N ASN A 211 9.82 16.00 -4.37
CA ASN A 211 9.74 17.23 -3.57
C ASN A 211 8.47 17.33 -2.70
N ARG A 212 7.32 16.88 -3.22
CA ARG A 212 6.06 16.83 -2.45
C ARG A 212 6.14 15.81 -1.33
N GLU A 213 6.73 14.65 -1.60
CA GLU A 213 6.92 13.58 -0.62
C GLU A 213 7.88 14.00 0.50
N ILE A 214 9.02 14.61 0.17
CA ILE A 214 9.98 15.17 1.14
C ILE A 214 9.28 16.19 2.04
N LYS A 215 8.48 17.10 1.46
CA LYS A 215 7.74 18.09 2.24
C LYS A 215 6.76 17.43 3.21
N GLN A 216 6.06 16.39 2.78
CA GLN A 216 5.15 15.64 3.63
C GLN A 216 5.89 14.89 4.74
N ALA A 217 6.96 14.18 4.40
CA ALA A 217 7.80 13.44 5.36
C ALA A 217 8.43 14.37 6.39
N LYS A 218 8.91 15.57 5.99
CA LYS A 218 9.39 16.60 6.92
C LYS A 218 8.29 17.11 7.84
N SER A 219 7.09 17.33 7.33
CA SER A 219 5.94 17.74 8.16
C SER A 219 5.60 16.68 9.20
N GLU A 220 5.63 15.40 8.81
CA GLU A 220 5.40 14.25 9.69
C GLU A 220 6.49 14.17 10.77
N LEU A 221 7.77 14.23 10.39
CA LEU A 221 8.90 14.23 11.31
C LEU A 221 8.81 15.38 12.32
N ASN A 222 8.53 16.60 11.87
CA ASN A 222 8.37 17.76 12.74
C ASN A 222 7.22 17.58 13.74
N ALA A 223 6.10 16.97 13.31
CA ALA A 223 5.00 16.67 14.22
C ALA A 223 5.38 15.63 15.28
N ARG A 224 6.12 14.57 14.91
CA ARG A 224 6.65 13.57 15.86
C ARG A 224 7.63 14.18 16.85
N LEU A 225 8.55 15.03 16.39
CA LEU A 225 9.48 15.76 17.26
C LEU A 225 8.73 16.66 18.25
N ALA A 226 7.74 17.42 17.80
CA ALA A 226 6.94 18.28 18.67
C ALA A 226 6.11 17.49 19.70
N LEU A 227 5.64 16.28 19.36
CA LEU A 227 5.00 15.38 20.31
C LEU A 227 6.00 14.89 21.36
N HIS A 228 7.19 14.46 20.93
CA HIS A 228 8.25 13.98 21.82
C HIS A 228 8.72 15.05 22.81
N GLU A 229 9.02 16.27 22.35
CA GLU A 229 9.31 17.42 23.22
C GLU A 229 8.15 17.73 24.18
N GLY A 230 6.91 17.50 23.75
CA GLY A 230 5.74 17.60 24.60
C GLY A 230 5.77 16.60 25.75
N TRP A 231 6.11 15.34 25.46
CA TRP A 231 6.21 14.28 26.44
C TRP A 231 7.37 14.49 27.42
N GLU A 232 8.49 15.04 26.97
CA GLU A 232 9.58 15.46 27.86
C GLU A 232 9.11 16.49 28.90
N LYS A 233 8.21 17.41 28.52
CA LYS A 233 7.60 18.37 29.46
C LYS A 233 6.64 17.71 30.45
N VAL A 234 5.98 16.62 30.08
CA VAL A 234 5.17 15.81 31.01
C VAL A 234 6.09 15.22 32.07
N GLU A 235 7.21 14.63 31.65
CA GLU A 235 8.20 14.05 32.58
C GLU A 235 8.81 15.10 33.51
N GLU A 236 9.18 16.27 32.98
CA GLU A 236 9.68 17.40 33.79
C GLU A 236 8.64 17.84 34.83
N ALA A 237 7.38 18.02 34.43
CA ALA A 237 6.31 18.41 35.35
C ALA A 237 6.08 17.37 36.45
N ARG A 238 6.10 16.07 36.13
CA ARG A 238 5.98 14.98 37.13
C ARG A 238 7.16 14.98 38.10
N ASN A 239 8.38 15.10 37.60
CA ASN A 239 9.59 15.15 38.43
C ASN A 239 9.59 16.35 39.39
N ASP A 240 8.97 17.46 38.98
CA ASP A 240 8.80 18.65 39.81
C ASP A 240 7.57 18.59 40.75
N GLY A 241 6.81 17.48 40.76
CA GLY A 241 5.61 17.31 41.56
C GLY A 241 4.39 18.11 41.07
N ARG A 242 4.39 18.57 39.82
CA ARG A 242 3.29 19.31 39.17
C ARG A 242 2.34 18.37 38.41
N GLU A 243 1.72 17.43 39.14
CA GLU A 243 0.88 16.36 38.55
C GLU A 243 -0.31 16.89 37.73
N GLU A 244 -1.04 17.89 38.22
CA GLU A 244 -2.18 18.46 37.48
C GLU A 244 -1.78 19.09 36.14
N GLU A 245 -0.58 19.68 36.08
CA GLU A 245 -0.03 20.25 34.85
C GLU A 245 0.37 19.13 33.88
N ALA A 246 1.06 18.10 34.38
CA ALA A 246 1.45 16.92 33.62
C ALA A 246 0.22 16.26 32.97
N ASP A 247 -0.85 16.01 33.72
CA ASP A 247 -2.10 15.42 33.22
C ASP A 247 -2.81 16.28 32.15
N GLN A 248 -2.70 17.60 32.24
CA GLN A 248 -3.25 18.52 31.23
C GLN A 248 -2.41 18.53 29.95
N ILE A 249 -1.09 18.41 30.06
CA ILE A 249 -0.20 18.29 28.90
C ILE A 249 -0.43 16.93 28.23
N GLU A 250 -0.40 15.85 29.00
CA GLU A 250 -0.61 14.48 28.54
C GLU A 250 -1.91 14.32 27.75
N ARG A 251 -3.06 14.76 28.29
CA ARG A 251 -4.35 14.67 27.59
C ARG A 251 -4.35 15.38 26.24
N ARG A 252 -3.65 16.53 26.13
CA ARG A 252 -3.52 17.26 24.87
C ARG A 252 -2.59 16.54 23.89
N LEU A 253 -1.51 15.95 24.38
CA LEU A 253 -0.57 15.19 23.54
C LEU A 253 -1.20 13.89 23.03
N TRP A 254 -1.99 13.22 23.86
CA TRP A 254 -2.73 12.02 23.46
C TRP A 254 -3.64 12.30 22.26
N MET A 255 -4.45 13.37 22.31
CA MET A 255 -5.30 13.78 21.17
C MET A 255 -4.48 14.10 19.92
N LYS A 256 -3.38 14.86 20.06
CA LYS A 256 -2.51 15.20 18.92
C LYS A 256 -1.81 13.97 18.34
N GLY A 257 -1.43 13.02 19.17
CA GLY A 257 -0.84 11.75 18.76
C GLY A 257 -1.82 10.92 17.95
N GLN A 258 -3.07 10.81 18.41
CA GLN A 258 -4.15 10.15 17.67
C GLN A 258 -4.43 10.85 16.33
N ASP A 259 -4.52 12.18 16.31
CA ASP A 259 -4.71 12.94 15.07
C ASP A 259 -3.57 12.71 14.08
N LEU A 260 -2.31 12.66 14.55
CA LEU A 260 -1.15 12.40 13.71
C LEU A 260 -1.16 10.97 13.16
N ALA A 261 -1.46 9.97 14.00
CA ALA A 261 -1.57 8.58 13.57
C ALA A 261 -2.62 8.42 12.47
N PHE A 262 -3.80 9.02 12.64
CA PHE A 262 -4.86 9.01 11.62
C PHE A 262 -4.42 9.71 10.33
N GLN A 263 -3.68 10.81 10.41
CA GLN A 263 -3.17 11.51 9.23
C GLN A 263 -2.18 10.66 8.43
N ILE A 264 -1.28 9.96 9.13
CA ILE A 264 -0.29 9.06 8.52
C ILE A 264 -1.00 7.89 7.84
N GLU A 265 -1.87 7.19 8.55
CA GLU A 265 -2.64 6.06 8.01
C GLU A 265 -3.51 6.49 6.81
N SER A 266 -4.19 7.65 6.91
CA SER A 266 -4.98 8.20 5.80
C SER A 266 -4.13 8.54 4.57
N ALA A 267 -2.89 8.98 4.77
CA ALA A 267 -1.96 9.24 3.67
C ALA A 267 -1.47 7.93 3.02
N GLU A 268 -1.14 6.91 3.81
CA GLU A 268 -0.75 5.58 3.31
C GLU A 268 -1.87 4.93 2.50
N ILE A 269 -3.11 4.99 3.00
CA ILE A 269 -4.28 4.46 2.27
C ILE A 269 -4.47 5.22 0.95
N ARG A 270 -4.29 6.54 0.96
CA ARG A 270 -4.37 7.35 -0.28
C ARG A 270 -3.29 6.99 -1.28
N HIS A 271 -2.06 6.73 -0.82
CA HIS A 271 -0.96 6.28 -1.64
C HIS A 271 -1.25 4.91 -2.28
N ARG A 272 -1.60 3.90 -1.46
CA ARG A 272 -1.98 2.56 -1.96
C ARG A 272 -3.15 2.62 -2.93
N ALA A 273 -4.11 3.51 -2.71
CA ALA A 273 -5.23 3.72 -3.62
C ALA A 273 -4.81 4.37 -4.95
N ALA A 274 -3.77 5.20 -4.96
CA ALA A 274 -3.20 5.77 -6.19
C ALA A 274 -2.47 4.69 -6.99
N GLU A 275 -1.55 3.93 -6.37
CA GLU A 275 -0.85 2.80 -7.01
C GLU A 275 -1.83 1.76 -7.58
N ALA A 276 -2.87 1.42 -6.82
CA ALA A 276 -3.88 0.48 -7.28
C ALA A 276 -4.64 1.00 -8.50
N ARG A 277 -4.89 2.31 -8.61
CA ARG A 277 -5.53 2.92 -9.78
C ARG A 277 -4.62 2.88 -10.99
N GLU A 278 -3.36 3.24 -10.82
CA GLU A 278 -2.34 3.20 -11.88
C GLU A 278 -2.21 1.79 -12.45
N ARG A 279 -2.01 0.77 -11.60
CA ARG A 279 -2.00 -0.64 -12.02
C ARG A 279 -3.29 -1.07 -12.72
N THR A 280 -4.44 -0.56 -12.27
CA THR A 280 -5.71 -0.86 -12.94
C THR A 280 -5.80 -0.21 -14.32
N GLU A 281 -5.21 0.97 -14.49
CA GLU A 281 -5.13 1.67 -15.77
C GLU A 281 -4.17 0.97 -16.73
N GLU A 282 -3.01 0.51 -16.25
CA GLU A 282 -2.09 -0.35 -17.00
C GLU A 282 -2.77 -1.63 -17.48
N LEU A 283 -3.41 -2.38 -16.57
CA LEU A 283 -4.16 -3.60 -16.93
C LEU A 283 -5.29 -3.31 -17.94
N ARG A 284 -5.93 -2.13 -17.88
CA ARG A 284 -6.94 -1.75 -18.89
C ARG A 284 -6.31 -1.52 -20.25
N LYS A 285 -5.13 -0.90 -20.33
CA LYS A 285 -4.38 -0.71 -21.58
C LYS A 285 -3.99 -2.08 -22.16
N GLU A 286 -3.46 -2.98 -21.34
CA GLU A 286 -3.11 -4.35 -21.74
C GLU A 286 -4.31 -5.14 -22.27
N ILE A 287 -5.46 -5.07 -21.57
CA ILE A 287 -6.70 -5.72 -22.02
C ILE A 287 -7.17 -5.15 -23.36
N ALA A 288 -7.10 -3.84 -23.54
CA ALA A 288 -7.49 -3.21 -24.81
C ALA A 288 -6.61 -3.69 -25.98
N LEU A 289 -5.29 -3.76 -25.76
CA LEU A 289 -4.35 -4.28 -26.75
C LEU A 289 -4.64 -5.75 -27.07
N ALA A 290 -4.82 -6.60 -26.05
CA ALA A 290 -5.15 -8.02 -26.24
C ALA A 290 -6.48 -8.23 -27.01
N GLN A 291 -7.49 -7.38 -26.75
CA GLN A 291 -8.75 -7.42 -27.51
C GLN A 291 -8.56 -7.03 -28.97
N GLN A 292 -7.71 -6.05 -29.25
CA GLN A 292 -7.37 -5.64 -30.62
C GLN A 292 -6.64 -6.77 -31.36
N GLU A 293 -5.63 -7.38 -30.73
CA GLU A 293 -4.91 -8.54 -31.30
C GLU A 293 -5.84 -9.73 -31.58
N MET A 294 -6.76 -10.03 -30.66
CA MET A 294 -7.75 -11.09 -30.86
C MET A 294 -8.65 -10.80 -32.07
N LYS A 295 -9.11 -9.55 -32.22
CA LYS A 295 -9.94 -9.14 -33.36
C LYS A 295 -9.18 -9.29 -34.68
N MET A 296 -7.94 -8.82 -34.77
CA MET A 296 -7.13 -8.93 -35.98
C MET A 296 -6.79 -10.39 -36.31
N SER A 297 -6.50 -11.21 -35.29
CA SER A 297 -6.26 -12.65 -35.47
C SER A 297 -7.49 -13.38 -36.03
N MET A 298 -8.69 -13.02 -35.60
CA MET A 298 -9.93 -13.57 -36.16
C MET A 298 -10.16 -13.14 -37.61
N GLU A 299 -9.80 -11.90 -37.97
CA GLU A 299 -9.87 -11.42 -39.35
C GLU A 299 -8.89 -12.17 -40.26
N LEU A 300 -7.65 -12.40 -39.81
CA LEU A 300 -6.66 -13.22 -40.51
C LEU A 300 -7.14 -14.66 -40.74
N LEU A 301 -7.74 -15.28 -39.72
CA LEU A 301 -8.32 -16.62 -39.84
C LEU A 301 -9.45 -16.66 -40.88
N LYS A 302 -10.32 -15.65 -40.89
CA LYS A 302 -11.41 -15.54 -41.86
C LYS A 302 -10.89 -15.42 -43.29
N HIS A 303 -9.88 -14.59 -43.53
CA HIS A 303 -9.26 -14.45 -44.85
C HIS A 303 -8.60 -15.74 -45.32
N ARG A 304 -7.94 -16.47 -44.41
CA ARG A 304 -7.36 -17.77 -44.74
C ARG A 304 -8.42 -18.82 -45.12
N GLU A 305 -9.60 -18.77 -44.49
CA GLU A 305 -10.72 -19.63 -44.87
C GLU A 305 -11.33 -19.25 -46.22
N GLU A 306 -11.42 -17.97 -46.54
CA GLU A 306 -11.87 -17.46 -47.85
C GLU A 306 -10.95 -17.94 -48.97
N LEU A 307 -9.64 -17.71 -48.86
CA LEU A 307 -8.65 -18.17 -49.84
C LEU A 307 -8.68 -19.68 -50.03
N ARG A 308 -8.84 -20.45 -48.93
CA ARG A 308 -8.99 -21.91 -49.01
C ARG A 308 -10.21 -22.33 -49.83
N LYS A 309 -11.33 -21.61 -49.71
CA LYS A 309 -12.55 -21.89 -50.48
C LYS A 309 -12.36 -21.55 -51.95
N VAL A 310 -11.76 -20.40 -52.26
CA VAL A 310 -11.43 -20.02 -53.64
C VAL A 310 -10.55 -21.09 -54.28
N TRP A 311 -9.46 -21.49 -53.62
CA TRP A 311 -8.60 -22.57 -54.09
C TRP A 311 -9.33 -23.89 -54.36
N GLN A 312 -10.26 -24.28 -53.48
CA GLN A 312 -11.08 -25.48 -53.70
C GLN A 312 -11.94 -25.36 -54.96
N GLN A 313 -12.57 -24.21 -55.18
CA GLN A 313 -13.39 -23.94 -56.37
C GLN A 313 -12.54 -23.94 -57.64
N THR A 314 -11.39 -23.24 -57.64
CA THR A 314 -10.45 -23.23 -58.77
C THR A 314 -9.99 -24.64 -59.09
N LYS A 315 -9.65 -25.45 -58.08
CA LYS A 315 -9.21 -26.84 -58.28
C LYS A 315 -10.29 -27.72 -58.92
N GLU A 316 -11.55 -27.54 -58.57
CA GLU A 316 -12.67 -28.25 -59.20
C GLU A 316 -12.89 -27.81 -60.66
N ALA A 317 -12.74 -26.51 -60.95
CA ALA A 317 -12.83 -25.97 -62.31
C ALA A 317 -11.69 -26.48 -63.21
N LEU A 318 -10.44 -26.45 -62.71
CA LEU A 318 -9.24 -26.93 -63.42
C LEU A 318 -9.31 -28.41 -63.84
N ALA A 319 -10.09 -29.22 -63.11
CA ALA A 319 -10.28 -30.64 -63.42
C ALA A 319 -11.00 -30.87 -64.75
N ASN A 320 -11.82 -29.91 -65.20
CA ASN A 320 -12.65 -30.02 -66.40
C ASN A 320 -12.28 -29.02 -67.50
N ALA A 321 -11.38 -28.07 -67.21
CA ALA A 321 -10.97 -27.00 -68.12
C ALA A 321 -10.02 -27.48 -69.23
N ASN A 322 -10.12 -26.84 -70.40
CA ASN A 322 -9.15 -26.96 -71.48
C ASN A 322 -7.86 -26.16 -71.19
N GLU A 323 -6.86 -26.20 -72.08
CA GLU A 323 -5.54 -25.60 -71.79
C GLU A 323 -5.57 -24.06 -71.69
N GLU A 324 -6.39 -23.38 -72.50
CA GLU A 324 -6.57 -21.93 -72.49
C GLU A 324 -7.39 -21.48 -71.25
N GLU A 325 -8.47 -22.21 -70.93
CA GLU A 325 -9.28 -22.01 -69.71
C GLU A 325 -8.49 -22.28 -68.42
N ARG A 326 -7.47 -23.14 -68.46
CA ARG A 326 -6.62 -23.43 -67.29
C ARG A 326 -5.68 -22.28 -66.96
N GLU A 327 -5.14 -21.61 -67.98
CA GLU A 327 -4.25 -20.46 -67.80
C GLU A 327 -5.06 -19.30 -67.19
N GLU A 328 -6.23 -19.01 -67.73
CA GLU A 328 -7.15 -17.99 -67.22
C GLU A 328 -7.59 -18.25 -65.75
N LEU A 329 -7.98 -19.48 -65.41
CA LEU A 329 -8.35 -19.86 -64.03
C LEU A 329 -7.19 -19.77 -63.03
N LEU A 330 -5.95 -19.99 -63.48
CA LEU A 330 -4.77 -19.85 -62.64
C LEU A 330 -4.41 -18.38 -62.44
N ASP A 331 -4.52 -17.56 -63.48
CA ASP A 331 -4.31 -16.11 -63.40
C ASP A 331 -5.34 -15.45 -62.47
N GLU A 332 -6.62 -15.82 -62.58
CA GLU A 332 -7.67 -15.37 -61.65
C GLU A 332 -7.38 -15.76 -60.19
N TYR A 333 -6.91 -17.00 -59.96
CA TYR A 333 -6.53 -17.44 -58.62
C TYR A 333 -5.32 -16.68 -58.08
N HIS A 334 -4.31 -16.44 -58.92
CA HIS A 334 -3.11 -15.70 -58.52
C HIS A 334 -3.43 -14.25 -58.15
N GLN A 335 -4.31 -13.57 -58.90
CA GLN A 335 -4.77 -12.22 -58.53
C GLN A 335 -5.49 -12.22 -57.18
N VAL A 336 -6.36 -13.21 -56.92
CA VAL A 336 -7.05 -13.34 -55.62
C VAL A 336 -6.07 -13.67 -54.49
N GLU A 337 -5.05 -14.49 -54.76
CA GLU A 337 -4.00 -14.85 -53.81
C GLU A 337 -3.13 -13.64 -53.44
N GLU A 338 -2.71 -12.84 -54.43
CA GLU A 338 -1.97 -11.58 -54.22
C GLU A 338 -2.78 -10.58 -53.39
N HIS A 339 -4.06 -10.38 -53.71
CA HIS A 339 -4.93 -9.51 -52.93
C HIS A 339 -5.08 -10.02 -51.47
N HIS A 340 -5.20 -11.33 -51.27
CA HIS A 340 -5.23 -11.93 -49.94
C HIS A 340 -3.91 -11.76 -49.19
N GLN A 341 -2.77 -11.84 -49.88
CA GLN A 341 -1.46 -11.67 -49.30
C GLN A 341 -1.25 -10.23 -48.81
N LEU A 342 -1.55 -9.23 -49.62
CA LEU A 342 -1.44 -7.82 -49.21
C LEU A 342 -2.37 -7.51 -48.04
N LYS A 343 -3.58 -8.08 -48.03
CA LYS A 343 -4.51 -7.92 -46.91
C LYS A 343 -4.01 -8.56 -45.62
N ARG A 344 -3.32 -9.69 -45.71
CA ARG A 344 -2.64 -10.32 -44.56
C ARG A 344 -1.54 -9.41 -44.03
N GLU A 345 -0.69 -8.92 -44.92
CA GLU A 345 0.46 -8.08 -44.57
C GLU A 345 0.01 -6.76 -43.94
N MET A 346 -1.01 -6.09 -44.49
CA MET A 346 -1.62 -4.91 -43.84
C MET A 346 -2.12 -5.20 -42.42
N LEU A 347 -2.78 -6.34 -42.19
CA LEU A 347 -3.28 -6.72 -40.86
C LEU A 347 -2.15 -7.03 -39.87
N GLU A 348 -1.07 -7.64 -40.35
CA GLU A 348 0.12 -7.93 -39.55
C GLU A 348 0.86 -6.65 -39.16
N ILE A 349 1.05 -5.71 -40.10
CA ILE A 349 1.66 -4.40 -39.83
C ILE A 349 0.78 -3.57 -38.89
N ARG A 350 -0.54 -3.54 -39.09
CA ARG A 350 -1.46 -2.87 -38.14
C ARG A 350 -1.41 -3.45 -36.73
N MET A 351 -1.11 -4.74 -36.58
CA MET A 351 -0.91 -5.36 -35.27
C MET A 351 0.39 -4.93 -34.62
N GLN A 352 1.48 -4.84 -35.39
CA GLN A 352 2.77 -4.35 -34.90
C GLN A 352 2.66 -2.86 -34.53
N LEU A 353 2.00 -2.06 -35.35
CA LEU A 353 1.80 -0.63 -35.11
C LEU A 353 1.01 -0.39 -33.82
N ALA A 354 -0.04 -1.16 -33.57
CA ALA A 354 -0.80 -1.08 -32.31
C ALA A 354 0.04 -1.42 -31.06
N ARG A 355 1.06 -2.28 -31.21
CA ARG A 355 2.00 -2.61 -30.12
C ARG A 355 3.00 -1.48 -29.91
N ALA A 356 3.58 -0.95 -30.99
CA ALA A 356 4.51 0.17 -30.96
C ALA A 356 3.87 1.43 -30.35
N GLU A 357 2.62 1.73 -30.73
CA GLU A 357 1.83 2.81 -30.13
C GLU A 357 1.58 2.59 -28.63
N ALA A 358 1.38 1.33 -28.22
CA ALA A 358 1.16 0.99 -26.81
C ALA A 358 2.45 1.05 -25.97
N SER A 359 3.61 0.78 -26.57
CA SER A 359 4.93 0.92 -25.94
C SER A 359 5.48 2.34 -26.01
N GLY A 360 4.89 3.24 -26.80
CA GLY A 360 5.38 4.60 -26.99
C GLY A 360 6.67 4.66 -27.81
N ASP A 361 6.88 3.69 -28.70
CA ASP A 361 8.03 3.66 -29.60
C ASP A 361 7.72 4.49 -30.85
N ASP A 362 7.92 5.81 -30.76
CA ASP A 362 7.58 6.75 -31.82
C ASP A 362 8.35 6.47 -33.14
N GLU A 363 9.56 5.92 -33.05
CA GLU A 363 10.38 5.54 -34.22
C GLU A 363 9.78 4.32 -34.92
N GLU A 364 9.45 3.27 -34.18
CA GLU A 364 8.80 2.08 -34.73
C GLU A 364 7.39 2.40 -35.28
N VAL A 365 6.64 3.31 -34.64
CA VAL A 365 5.35 3.79 -35.14
C VAL A 365 5.49 4.49 -36.50
N GLU A 366 6.51 5.33 -36.69
CA GLU A 366 6.75 6.02 -37.95
C GLU A 366 7.15 5.04 -39.06
N GLU A 367 8.07 4.12 -38.79
CA GLU A 367 8.52 3.11 -39.76
C GLU A 367 7.36 2.19 -40.21
N LEU A 368 6.61 1.64 -39.26
CA LEU A 368 5.46 0.78 -39.56
C LEU A 368 4.35 1.55 -40.27
N GLY A 369 4.19 2.84 -39.98
CA GLY A 369 3.24 3.72 -40.68
C GLY A 369 3.58 3.86 -42.16
N GLN A 370 4.86 4.05 -42.49
CA GLN A 370 5.33 4.13 -43.88
C GLN A 370 5.13 2.80 -44.62
N ILE A 371 5.49 1.68 -43.99
CA ILE A 371 5.29 0.34 -44.58
C ILE A 371 3.80 0.07 -44.85
N LEU A 372 2.91 0.47 -43.93
CA LEU A 372 1.48 0.30 -44.11
C LEU A 372 0.96 1.13 -45.30
N GLU A 373 1.45 2.35 -45.48
CA GLU A 373 1.07 3.22 -46.61
C GLU A 373 1.49 2.61 -47.95
N GLU A 374 2.70 2.05 -48.04
CA GLU A 374 3.21 1.37 -49.24
C GLU A 374 2.33 0.16 -49.62
N ILE A 375 1.99 -0.70 -48.66
CA ILE A 375 1.14 -1.88 -48.90
C ILE A 375 -0.29 -1.45 -49.28
N GLU A 376 -0.81 -0.37 -48.69
CA GLU A 376 -2.12 0.19 -49.04
C GLU A 376 -2.15 0.80 -50.45
N GLU A 377 -1.02 1.29 -50.95
CA GLU A 377 -0.86 1.74 -52.34
C GLU A 377 -0.81 0.56 -53.30
N GLU A 378 0.01 -0.46 -53.02
CA GLU A 378 0.10 -1.68 -53.83
C GLU A 378 -1.26 -2.40 -53.96
N ALA A 379 -2.01 -2.50 -52.85
CA ALA A 379 -3.36 -3.07 -52.86
C ALA A 379 -4.34 -2.24 -53.73
N ARG A 380 -4.17 -0.92 -53.76
CA ARG A 380 -4.98 -0.02 -54.60
C ARG A 380 -4.66 -0.19 -56.08
N GLU A 381 -3.37 -0.30 -56.43
CA GLU A 381 -2.92 -0.53 -57.81
C GLU A 381 -3.44 -1.86 -58.34
N LEU A 382 -3.42 -2.92 -57.53
CA LEU A 382 -4.00 -4.23 -57.87
C LEU A 382 -5.51 -4.14 -58.11
N ASP A 383 -6.25 -3.43 -57.25
CA ASP A 383 -7.69 -3.20 -57.41
C ASP A 383 -8.01 -2.41 -58.69
N GLU A 384 -7.16 -1.45 -59.07
CA GLU A 384 -7.31 -0.68 -60.31
C GLU A 384 -7.01 -1.54 -61.54
N ALA A 385 -5.93 -2.32 -61.52
CA ALA A 385 -5.56 -3.24 -62.60
C ALA A 385 -6.64 -4.31 -62.85
N ALA A 386 -7.26 -4.84 -61.79
CA ALA A 386 -8.36 -5.81 -61.90
C ALA A 386 -9.60 -5.19 -62.57
N ARG A 387 -9.91 -3.91 -62.31
CA ARG A 387 -11.05 -3.20 -62.94
C ARG A 387 -10.81 -2.82 -64.39
N GLU A 388 -9.56 -2.68 -64.82
CA GLU A 388 -9.21 -2.42 -66.21
C GLU A 388 -9.28 -3.68 -67.11
N GLN A 389 -9.38 -4.86 -66.49
CA GLN A 389 -9.51 -6.15 -67.18
C GLN A 389 -10.96 -6.67 -67.30
N GLU A 390 -11.91 -6.11 -66.54
CA GLU A 390 -13.38 -6.31 -66.72
C GLU A 390 -13.96 -5.46 -67.86
#